data_AF-A0A7K0N0M5-F1
#
_entry.id   AF-A0A7K0N0M5-F1
#
_cell.length_a   1.000
_cell.length_b   1.000
_cell.length_c   1.000
_cell.angle_alpha   90.00
_cell.angle_beta   90.00
_cell.angle_gamma   90.00
#
_symmetry.space_group_name_H-M   'P 1'
#
loop_
_entity.id
_entity.type
_entity.pdbx_description
1 polymer ?
#
loop_
_entity_poly.entity_id
_entity_poly.type
_entity_poly.pdbx_seq_one_letter_code
_entity_poly.pdbx_strand_id
1 'polypeptide(L)' 'AAELATRCKAQGLLISALGPKYARLVTHMNFDDAQCDEAIEILKKALVA' A
#
# COMPACT_ATOMS: atom_id res chain seq x y z
N ALA A 1 7.89 6.94 6.38
CA ALA A 1 8.04 5.52 5.99
C ALA A 1 7.20 4.58 6.84
N ALA A 2 7.50 4.45 8.15
CA ALA A 2 6.69 3.63 9.06
C ALA A 2 5.23 4.11 9.15
N GLU A 3 5.02 5.43 9.17
CA GLU A 3 3.67 6.03 9.19
C GLU A 3 2.84 5.67 7.95
N LEU A 4 3.43 5.71 6.75
CA LEU A 4 2.75 5.28 5.52
C LEU A 4 2.27 3.82 5.64
N ALA A 5 3.13 2.93 6.15
CA ALA A 5 2.76 1.53 6.36
C ALA A 5 1.62 1.38 7.37
N THR A 6 1.61 2.17 8.44
CA THR A 6 0.51 2.21 9.42
C THR A 6 -0.80 2.66 8.77
N ARG A 7 -0.77 3.74 7.96
CA ARG A 7 -1.96 4.28 7.29
C ARG A 7 -2.54 3.29 6.26
N CYS A 8 -1.68 2.67 5.44
CA CYS A 8 -2.11 1.64 4.51
C CYS A 8 -2.73 0.44 5.23
N LYS A 9 -2.09 -0.03 6.31
CA LYS A 9 -2.57 -1.19 7.10
C LYS A 9 -3.94 -0.93 7.71
N ALA A 10 -4.20 0.28 8.20
CA ALA A 10 -5.50 0.66 8.73
C ALA A 10 -6.63 0.60 7.69
N GLN A 11 -6.30 0.69 6.40
CA GLN A 11 -7.24 0.54 5.28
C GLN A 11 -7.20 -0.85 4.63
N GLY A 12 -6.52 -1.83 5.25
CA GLY A 12 -6.45 -3.21 4.75
C GLY A 12 -5.30 -3.49 3.77
N LEU A 13 -4.46 -2.50 3.47
CA LEU A 13 -3.31 -2.68 2.56
C LEU A 13 -2.00 -2.89 3.32
N LEU A 14 -1.41 -4.07 3.18
CA LEU A 14 -0.10 -4.37 3.77
C LEU A 14 1.03 -3.99 2.82
N ILE A 15 1.97 -3.17 3.30
CA ILE A 15 3.16 -2.77 2.54
C ILE A 15 4.43 -2.96 3.38
N SER A 16 5.57 -3.17 2.71
CA SER A 16 6.89 -3.17 3.37
C SER A 16 7.59 -1.83 3.13
N ALA A 17 7.71 -0.98 4.14
CA ALA A 17 8.50 0.24 4.05
C ALA A 17 10.00 -0.09 4.16
N LEU A 18 10.77 0.14 3.10
CA LEU A 18 12.21 -0.15 3.01
C LEU A 18 13.05 1.13 3.21
N GLY A 19 12.76 1.86 4.28
CA GLY A 19 13.38 3.15 4.58
C GLY A 19 12.56 4.35 4.10
N PRO A 20 13.12 5.57 4.13
CA PRO A 20 12.36 6.83 4.02
C PRO A 20 11.71 7.05 2.65
N LYS A 21 12.28 6.50 1.58
CA LYS A 21 11.90 6.78 0.19
C LYS A 21 11.38 5.58 -0.59
N TYR A 22 11.47 4.38 -0.01
CA TYR A 22 11.15 3.15 -0.72
C TYR A 22 10.10 2.35 0.04
N ALA A 23 9.14 1.81 -0.71
CA ALA A 23 8.20 0.82 -0.25
C ALA A 23 8.18 -0.33 -1.27
N ARG A 24 7.97 -1.54 -0.77
CA ARG A 24 7.79 -2.75 -1.58
C ARG A 24 6.37 -3.24 -1.45
N LEU A 25 5.76 -3.46 -2.61
CA LEU A 25 4.44 -4.06 -2.79
C LEU A 25 4.65 -5.45 -3.39
N VAL A 26 4.06 -6.46 -2.78
CA VAL A 26 4.08 -7.83 -3.29
C VAL A 26 2.65 -8.35 -3.20
N THR A 27 2.13 -8.83 -4.31
CA THR A 27 0.81 -9.45 -4.40
C THR A 27 0.96 -10.96 -4.55
N HIS A 28 -0.08 -11.69 -4.22
CA HIS A 28 -0.16 -13.11 -4.54
C HIS A 28 -0.49 -13.29 -6.02
N MET A 29 -0.23 -14.49 -6.56
CA MET A 29 -0.48 -14.80 -7.97
C MET A 29 -1.96 -14.65 -8.37
N ASN A 30 -2.90 -14.82 -7.44
CA ASN A 30 -4.33 -14.66 -7.66
C ASN A 30 -4.83 -13.25 -7.29
N PHE A 31 -4.11 -12.23 -7.73
CA PHE A 31 -4.46 -10.82 -7.55
C PHE A 31 -5.02 -10.27 -8.85
N ASP A 32 -6.25 -9.77 -8.80
CA ASP A 32 -6.95 -9.27 -9.99
C ASP A 32 -6.88 -7.74 -10.13
N ASP A 33 -7.41 -7.25 -11.25
CA ASP A 33 -7.39 -5.83 -11.60
C ASP A 33 -8.23 -4.98 -10.62
N ALA A 34 -9.35 -5.51 -10.12
CA ALA A 34 -10.22 -4.79 -9.18
C ALA A 34 -9.53 -4.59 -7.82
N GLN A 35 -8.80 -5.60 -7.35
CA GLN A 35 -7.96 -5.50 -6.17
C GLN A 35 -6.78 -4.54 -6.37
N CYS A 36 -6.24 -4.48 -7.59
CA CYS A 36 -5.20 -3.52 -7.96
C CYS A 36 -5.72 -2.08 -7.85
N ASP A 37 -6.89 -1.81 -8.41
CA ASP A 37 -7.53 -0.49 -8.39
C ASP A 37 -7.84 -0.04 -6.95
N GLU A 38 -8.35 -0.94 -6.12
CA GLU A 38 -8.60 -0.67 -4.70
C GLU A 38 -7.29 -0.30 -3.97
N ALA A 39 -6.22 -1.08 -4.17
CA ALA A 39 -4.92 -0.81 -3.56
C ALA A 39 -4.34 0.54 -4.00
N ILE A 40 -4.50 0.92 -5.27
CA ILE A 40 -4.09 2.23 -5.80
C ILE A 40 -4.83 3.36 -5.10
N GLU A 41 -6.14 3.23 -4.91
CA GLU A 41 -6.94 4.26 -4.24
C GLU A 41 -6.56 4.41 -2.76
N ILE A 42 -6.26 3.31 -2.06
CA ILE A 42 -5.71 3.35 -0.70
C ILE A 42 -4.37 4.09 -0.69
N LEU A 43 -3.46 3.77 -1.61
CA LEU A 43 -2.14 4.40 -1.70
C LEU A 43 -2.23 5.91 -1.97
N LYS A 44 -3.10 6.34 -2.88
CA LYS A 44 -3.31 7.76 -3.20
C LYS A 44 -3.75 8.54 -1.97
N LYS A 45 -4.70 8.00 -1.18
CA LYS A 45 -5.14 8.62 0.07
C LYS A 45 -4.02 8.66 1.11
N ALA A 46 -3.23 7.60 1.20
CA ALA A 46 -2.15 7.49 2.19
C ALA A 46 -0.90 8.32 1.86
N LEU A 47 -0.69 8.73 0.61
CA LEU A 47 0.50 9.50 0.18
C LEU A 47 0.33 11.03 0.27
N VAL A 48 -0.90 11.53 0.20
CA VAL A 48 -1.18 12.98 0.19
C VAL A 48 -1.40 13.54 1.61
N ALA A 49 -1.49 12.67 2.62
CA ALA A 49 -1.67 13.02 4.03
C ALA A 49 -0.36 13.26 4.78
#